data_AF-A0A961D7T7-F1
#
_entry.id   AF-A0A961D7T7-F1
#
_cell.length_a   1.000
_cell.length_b   1.000
_cell.length_c   1.000
_cell.angle_alpha   90.00
_cell.angle_beta   90.00
_cell.angle_gamma   90.00
#
_symmetry.space_group_name_H-M   'P 1'
#
loop_
_entity.id
_entity.type
_entity.pdbx_description
1 polymer ?
#
loop_
_entity_poly.entity_id
_entity_poly.type
_entity_poly.pdbx_seq_one_letter_code
_entity_poly.pdbx_strand_id
1 'polypeptide(L)'
;YPICGSAKVSPYALKEAAYLIDLMLAKRPDVREAMIASGSRLCVLAHNEFTTDQPEFANLEPVKEFESLTAKEYWDARARGLGGSETDPFCSCAEENLLAYDGDPYDTENILIHEFAHNIHLRGLTNVDPTFDTRLKAAFDDAMKAGLWKGAYASSNHHEYWAEGVQSWFDNNRENDAQHNHVNTRDELIAYDPKLAALCREVFGDTVLKYTKPQTRLKDHLAGYDPAKAPKFVWPDRLLKARGVIKQDQRKRFEKATGTKEHDQKLIAGWTVRIHPDLFRQDAVALEKALGLLRAQLDEIVRVVPAKAVAELRKVPLWINPQYPNSRPRAEYHPGAGWLKDNGRNPVMAKGVEFTNVSVFEAETRRMPNFALHELAHAYHDRVLGFNNAEIEAVYERAKAAGKYDKVQRQDSEGRKRLDKAYAMTNAKEYFAECTEAFFTRNDFFPFTSDELKAHDPEMFALLEKLWGTKVP
;
A
#
# COMPACT_ATOMS: atom_id res chain seq x y z
N TYR A 1 -19.28 -8.05 -25.31
CA TYR A 1 -18.20 -7.07 -25.43
C TYR A 1 -16.87 -7.84 -25.49
N PRO A 2 -15.95 -7.54 -26.44
CA PRO A 2 -14.70 -8.27 -26.60
C PRO A 2 -13.74 -8.09 -25.43
N ILE A 3 -13.25 -9.20 -24.90
CA ILE A 3 -12.19 -9.25 -23.88
C ILE A 3 -11.09 -10.16 -24.43
N CYS A 4 -9.88 -9.64 -24.50
CA CYS A 4 -8.70 -10.36 -24.94
C CYS A 4 -7.63 -10.37 -23.87
N GLY A 5 -6.73 -11.34 -23.96
CA GLY A 5 -5.56 -11.49 -23.11
C GLY A 5 -4.60 -12.47 -23.79
N SER A 6 -3.34 -12.45 -23.39
CA SER A 6 -2.38 -13.45 -23.86
C SER A 6 -2.70 -14.84 -23.27
N ALA A 7 -2.03 -15.88 -23.77
CA ALA A 7 -2.13 -17.21 -23.19
C ALA A 7 -1.61 -17.31 -21.74
N LYS A 8 -0.93 -16.27 -21.23
CA LYS A 8 -0.45 -16.21 -19.84
C LYS A 8 -1.51 -15.69 -18.87
N VAL A 9 -2.55 -15.01 -19.37
CA VAL A 9 -3.62 -14.46 -18.54
C VAL A 9 -4.46 -15.60 -17.98
N SER A 10 -4.75 -15.52 -16.69
CA SER A 10 -5.65 -16.43 -16.00
C SER A 10 -7.03 -16.44 -16.67
N PRO A 11 -7.58 -17.62 -17.02
CA PRO A 11 -8.96 -17.71 -17.48
C PRO A 11 -9.97 -17.16 -16.48
N TYR A 12 -9.66 -17.19 -15.17
CA TYR A 12 -10.51 -16.57 -14.15
C TYR A 12 -10.50 -15.05 -14.20
N ALA A 13 -9.38 -14.42 -14.61
CA ALA A 13 -9.32 -12.97 -14.78
C ALA A 13 -10.20 -12.52 -15.94
N LEU A 14 -10.18 -13.26 -17.06
CA LEU A 14 -11.09 -12.99 -18.20
C LEU A 14 -12.56 -13.11 -17.80
N LYS A 15 -12.91 -14.12 -16.99
CA LYS A 15 -14.27 -14.30 -16.46
C LYS A 15 -14.68 -13.19 -15.49
N GLU A 16 -13.78 -12.77 -14.61
CA GLU A 16 -14.03 -11.66 -13.67
C GLU A 16 -14.23 -10.34 -14.42
N ALA A 17 -13.41 -10.07 -15.43
CA ALA A 17 -13.58 -8.92 -16.30
C ALA A 17 -14.94 -8.95 -17.03
N ALA A 18 -15.34 -10.11 -17.57
CA ALA A 18 -16.64 -10.28 -18.21
C ALA A 18 -17.79 -9.99 -17.24
N TYR A 19 -17.71 -10.54 -16.03
CA TYR A 19 -18.69 -10.31 -14.98
C TYR A 19 -18.83 -8.81 -14.66
N LEU A 20 -17.73 -8.09 -14.44
CA LEU A 20 -17.76 -6.65 -14.13
C LEU A 20 -18.28 -5.80 -15.31
N ILE A 21 -17.86 -6.11 -16.55
CA ILE A 21 -18.35 -5.42 -17.75
C ILE A 21 -19.85 -5.65 -17.94
N ASP A 22 -20.32 -6.88 -17.74
CA ASP A 22 -21.74 -7.21 -17.84
C ASP A 22 -22.58 -6.44 -16.81
N LEU A 23 -22.05 -6.30 -15.59
CA LEU A 23 -22.65 -5.48 -14.56
C LEU A 23 -22.73 -3.99 -14.95
N MET A 24 -21.62 -3.40 -15.41
CA MET A 24 -21.56 -1.97 -15.76
C MET A 24 -22.47 -1.63 -16.96
N LEU A 25 -22.62 -2.54 -17.92
CA LEU A 25 -23.45 -2.32 -19.12
C LEU A 25 -24.87 -2.90 -19.01
N ALA A 26 -25.28 -3.41 -17.86
CA ALA A 26 -26.54 -4.14 -17.69
C ALA A 26 -27.79 -3.34 -18.10
N LYS A 27 -27.74 -2.00 -18.01
CA LYS A 27 -28.84 -1.10 -18.36
C LYS A 27 -28.69 -0.42 -19.72
N ARG A 28 -27.56 -0.63 -20.41
CA ARG A 28 -27.21 0.06 -21.67
C ARG A 28 -26.72 -0.91 -22.75
N PRO A 29 -27.60 -1.81 -23.25
CA PRO A 29 -27.25 -2.67 -24.38
C PRO A 29 -26.91 -1.86 -25.64
N ASP A 30 -27.53 -0.70 -25.83
CA ASP A 30 -27.22 0.26 -26.90
C ASP A 30 -25.76 0.77 -26.84
N VAL A 31 -25.29 1.13 -25.64
CA VAL A 31 -23.89 1.56 -25.42
C VAL A 31 -22.94 0.39 -25.67
N ARG A 32 -23.30 -0.81 -25.20
CA ARG A 32 -22.50 -2.02 -25.47
C ARG A 32 -22.32 -2.23 -26.97
N GLU A 33 -23.40 -2.14 -27.75
CA GLU A 33 -23.35 -2.31 -29.21
C GLU A 33 -22.49 -1.23 -29.87
N ALA A 34 -22.66 0.04 -29.48
CA ALA A 34 -21.85 1.15 -30.00
C ALA A 34 -20.36 0.98 -29.69
N MET A 35 -20.01 0.57 -28.46
CA MET A 35 -18.62 0.27 -28.10
C MET A 35 -18.03 -0.81 -29.01
N ILE A 36 -18.75 -1.91 -29.22
CA ILE A 36 -18.31 -3.01 -30.09
C ILE A 36 -18.15 -2.53 -31.54
N ALA A 37 -19.14 -1.80 -32.07
CA ALA A 37 -19.11 -1.27 -33.43
C ALA A 37 -17.95 -0.28 -33.65
N SER A 38 -17.55 0.43 -32.60
CA SER A 38 -16.39 1.32 -32.61
C SER A 38 -15.04 0.58 -32.54
N GLY A 39 -15.03 -0.76 -32.48
CA GLY A 39 -13.82 -1.57 -32.36
C GLY A 39 -13.28 -1.69 -30.93
N SER A 40 -14.04 -1.22 -29.93
CA SER A 40 -13.62 -1.23 -28.53
C SER A 40 -13.43 -2.64 -27.99
N ARG A 41 -12.33 -2.85 -27.26
CA ARG A 41 -12.03 -4.11 -26.57
C ARG A 41 -11.24 -3.87 -25.28
N LEU A 42 -11.42 -4.78 -24.32
CA LEU A 42 -10.61 -4.82 -23.10
C LEU A 42 -9.44 -5.80 -23.28
N CYS A 43 -8.22 -5.32 -23.11
CA CYS A 43 -6.97 -6.07 -23.14
C CYS A 43 -6.48 -6.35 -21.72
N VAL A 44 -6.60 -7.59 -21.24
CA VAL A 44 -6.14 -8.00 -19.92
C VAL A 44 -4.64 -8.33 -19.96
N LEU A 45 -3.86 -7.73 -19.06
CA LEU A 45 -2.45 -8.04 -18.87
C LEU A 45 -2.28 -9.19 -17.89
N ALA A 46 -1.36 -10.12 -18.17
CA ALA A 46 -0.90 -11.04 -17.13
C ALA A 46 -0.07 -10.29 -16.07
N HIS A 47 0.05 -10.86 -14.87
CA HIS A 47 0.80 -10.26 -13.75
C HIS A 47 2.30 -10.06 -14.06
N ASN A 48 2.82 -10.72 -15.09
CA ASN A 48 4.20 -10.64 -15.54
C ASN A 48 4.38 -10.07 -16.95
N GLU A 49 3.32 -9.50 -17.54
CA GLU A 49 3.36 -8.71 -18.77
C GLU A 49 3.18 -7.24 -18.44
N PHE A 50 3.59 -6.32 -19.32
CA PHE A 50 3.45 -4.87 -19.13
C PHE A 50 2.73 -4.22 -20.30
N THR A 51 2.29 -2.97 -20.12
CA THR A 51 1.46 -2.22 -21.07
C THR A 51 1.96 -2.36 -22.50
N THR A 52 3.23 -2.07 -22.75
CA THR A 52 3.79 -2.09 -24.11
C THR A 52 4.19 -3.49 -24.61
N ASP A 53 4.02 -4.53 -23.80
CA ASP A 53 4.16 -5.93 -24.27
C ASP A 53 2.90 -6.36 -25.04
N GLN A 54 1.77 -5.68 -24.85
CA GLN A 54 0.55 -5.91 -25.62
C GLN A 54 0.65 -5.24 -27.01
N PRO A 55 0.29 -5.93 -28.10
CA PRO A 55 0.36 -5.37 -29.46
C PRO A 55 -0.41 -4.05 -29.64
N GLU A 56 -1.54 -3.91 -28.95
CA GLU A 56 -2.39 -2.72 -28.93
C GLU A 56 -1.64 -1.45 -28.48
N PHE A 57 -0.69 -1.60 -27.56
CA PHE A 57 -0.01 -0.50 -26.89
C PHE A 57 1.50 -0.46 -27.18
N ALA A 58 1.99 -1.29 -28.11
CA ALA A 58 3.42 -1.42 -28.42
C ALA A 58 4.04 -0.13 -28.99
N ASN A 59 3.22 0.73 -29.60
CA ASN A 59 3.63 1.97 -30.26
C ASN A 59 3.20 3.22 -29.48
N LEU A 60 2.93 3.12 -28.19
CA LEU A 60 2.64 4.30 -27.38
C LEU A 60 3.81 5.28 -27.43
N GLU A 61 3.51 6.55 -27.67
CA GLU A 61 4.52 7.60 -27.88
C GLU A 61 5.21 8.00 -26.56
N PRO A 62 6.47 8.50 -26.62
CA PRO A 62 7.14 9.06 -25.47
C PRO A 62 6.38 10.24 -24.86
N VAL A 63 6.39 10.34 -23.53
CA VAL A 63 5.79 11.48 -22.81
C VAL A 63 6.83 12.57 -22.61
N LYS A 64 6.55 13.76 -23.13
CA LYS A 64 7.48 14.90 -23.19
C LYS A 64 8.04 15.31 -21.83
N GLU A 65 7.27 15.18 -20.76
CA GLU A 65 7.71 15.51 -19.41
C GLU A 65 8.68 14.49 -18.82
N PHE A 66 8.86 13.34 -19.49
CA PHE A 66 9.67 12.21 -19.04
C PHE A 66 10.75 11.83 -20.07
N GLU A 67 11.42 12.81 -20.68
CA GLU A 67 12.51 12.61 -21.66
C GLU A 67 13.66 11.71 -21.17
N SER A 68 13.83 11.56 -19.85
CA SER A 68 14.80 10.64 -19.25
C SER A 68 14.41 9.16 -19.33
N LEU A 69 13.18 8.86 -19.77
CA LEU A 69 12.63 7.51 -19.90
C LEU A 69 12.24 7.28 -21.37
N THR A 70 12.49 6.07 -21.87
CA THR A 70 11.88 5.63 -23.12
C THR A 70 10.36 5.50 -22.97
N ALA A 71 9.61 5.51 -24.07
CA ALA A 71 8.16 5.28 -24.03
C ALA A 71 7.82 3.95 -23.33
N LYS A 72 8.55 2.88 -23.67
CA LYS A 72 8.40 1.57 -23.03
C LYS A 72 8.62 1.64 -21.52
N GLU A 73 9.70 2.25 -21.06
CA GLU A 73 9.96 2.39 -19.62
C GLU A 73 8.88 3.20 -18.92
N TYR A 74 8.41 4.30 -19.53
CA TYR A 74 7.36 5.12 -18.95
C TYR A 74 6.04 4.36 -18.84
N TRP A 75 5.53 3.83 -19.96
CA TRP A 75 4.20 3.20 -20.01
C TRP A 75 4.14 1.88 -19.24
N ASP A 76 5.22 1.09 -19.25
CA ASP A 76 5.31 -0.13 -18.44
C ASP A 76 5.37 0.20 -16.94
N ALA A 77 5.99 1.32 -16.55
CA ALA A 77 6.13 1.72 -15.14
C ALA A 77 4.91 2.50 -14.60
N ARG A 78 4.24 3.27 -15.46
CA ARG A 78 3.21 4.24 -15.09
C ARG A 78 1.88 3.58 -14.75
N ALA A 79 1.48 2.54 -15.48
CA ALA A 79 0.11 2.05 -15.41
C ALA A 79 0.02 0.53 -15.57
N ARG A 80 -1.04 -0.02 -14.98
CA ARG A 80 -1.51 -1.41 -15.23
C ARG A 80 -2.90 -1.43 -15.86
N GLY A 81 -3.40 -0.27 -16.28
CA GLY A 81 -4.65 -0.09 -17.01
C GLY A 81 -4.64 1.22 -17.78
N LEU A 82 -5.42 1.28 -18.85
CA LEU A 82 -5.61 2.45 -19.72
C LEU A 82 -7.05 2.49 -20.20
N GLY A 83 -7.65 3.68 -20.24
CA GLY A 83 -9.08 3.85 -20.51
C GLY A 83 -9.49 3.88 -21.98
N GLY A 84 -8.53 3.92 -22.90
CA GLY A 84 -8.76 4.21 -24.32
C GLY A 84 -9.04 5.69 -24.58
N SER A 85 -9.41 6.03 -25.81
CA SER A 85 -9.74 7.40 -26.23
C SER A 85 -10.73 7.42 -27.40
N GLU A 86 -11.04 8.61 -27.93
CA GLU A 86 -11.86 8.73 -29.15
C GLU A 86 -11.20 8.13 -30.40
N THR A 87 -9.88 7.92 -30.41
CA THR A 87 -9.13 7.38 -31.56
C THR A 87 -8.50 6.03 -31.27
N ASP A 88 -8.15 5.76 -30.01
CA ASP A 88 -7.64 4.48 -29.54
C ASP A 88 -8.77 3.66 -28.88
N PRO A 89 -9.25 2.58 -29.51
CA PRO A 89 -10.36 1.79 -28.98
C PRO A 89 -9.94 0.78 -27.91
N PHE A 90 -8.68 0.79 -27.45
CA PHE A 90 -8.19 -0.20 -26.52
C PHE A 90 -8.24 0.31 -25.08
N CYS A 91 -8.95 -0.44 -24.24
CA CYS A 91 -8.89 -0.30 -22.79
C CYS A 91 -8.11 -1.48 -22.20
N SER A 92 -7.41 -1.29 -21.09
CA SER A 92 -6.66 -2.36 -20.45
C SER A 92 -6.79 -2.35 -18.94
N CYS A 93 -6.57 -3.51 -18.33
CA CYS A 93 -6.42 -3.70 -16.90
C CYS A 93 -5.57 -4.96 -16.66
N ALA A 94 -5.08 -5.16 -15.45
CA ALA A 94 -4.21 -6.29 -15.15
C ALA A 94 -4.89 -7.36 -14.27
N GLU A 95 -4.52 -8.62 -14.50
CA GLU A 95 -5.13 -9.75 -13.79
C GLU A 95 -4.88 -9.72 -12.27
N GLU A 96 -3.75 -9.16 -11.82
CA GLU A 96 -3.49 -9.04 -10.39
C GLU A 96 -4.51 -8.14 -9.70
N ASN A 97 -5.07 -7.15 -10.40
CA ASN A 97 -6.11 -6.30 -9.87
C ASN A 97 -7.50 -6.93 -9.97
N LEU A 98 -7.79 -7.59 -11.08
CA LEU A 98 -9.05 -8.33 -11.26
C LEU A 98 -9.22 -9.41 -10.20
N LEU A 99 -8.17 -10.18 -9.92
CA LEU A 99 -8.19 -11.31 -9.01
C LEU A 99 -7.60 -11.01 -7.63
N ALA A 100 -7.19 -9.76 -7.39
CA ALA A 100 -6.65 -9.27 -6.12
C ALA A 100 -5.48 -10.13 -5.61
N TYR A 101 -4.47 -10.31 -6.45
CA TYR A 101 -3.23 -10.98 -6.11
C TYR A 101 -2.44 -10.18 -5.07
N ASP A 102 -1.60 -10.87 -4.29
CA ASP A 102 -0.62 -10.17 -3.45
C ASP A 102 0.32 -9.32 -4.33
N GLY A 103 0.65 -8.12 -3.86
CA GLY A 103 1.48 -7.15 -4.58
C GLY A 103 0.75 -6.28 -5.61
N ASP A 104 -0.57 -6.43 -5.82
CA ASP A 104 -1.35 -5.56 -6.71
C ASP A 104 -1.10 -4.06 -6.39
N PRO A 105 -0.61 -3.27 -7.37
CA PRO A 105 -0.37 -1.84 -7.15
C PRO A 105 -1.65 -1.01 -6.97
N TYR A 106 -2.82 -1.58 -7.26
CA TYR A 106 -4.16 -0.97 -7.14
C TYR A 106 -5.05 -1.76 -6.16
N ASP A 107 -4.46 -2.38 -5.13
CA ASP A 107 -5.13 -3.30 -4.18
C ASP A 107 -6.33 -2.70 -3.42
N THR A 108 -6.43 -1.38 -3.35
CA THR A 108 -7.53 -0.66 -2.70
C THR A 108 -8.74 -0.41 -3.59
N GLU A 109 -8.65 -0.71 -4.89
CA GLU A 109 -9.72 -0.48 -5.87
C GLU A 109 -9.75 -1.60 -6.92
N ASN A 110 -10.61 -1.46 -7.91
CA ASN A 110 -10.59 -2.25 -9.14
C ASN A 110 -10.49 -1.32 -10.34
N ILE A 111 -9.30 -1.26 -10.93
CA ILE A 111 -8.96 -0.29 -11.97
C ILE A 111 -9.76 -0.53 -13.25
N LEU A 112 -10.26 -1.75 -13.51
CA LEU A 112 -11.16 -1.99 -14.65
C LEU A 112 -12.38 -1.08 -14.58
N ILE A 113 -12.97 -0.82 -13.41
CA ILE A 113 -14.16 0.05 -13.33
C ILE A 113 -13.83 1.48 -13.79
N HIS A 114 -12.66 2.00 -13.41
CA HIS A 114 -12.18 3.32 -13.84
C HIS A 114 -11.93 3.36 -15.35
N GLU A 115 -11.06 2.47 -15.84
CA GLU A 115 -10.63 2.48 -17.23
C GLU A 115 -11.79 2.15 -18.18
N PHE A 116 -12.69 1.27 -17.75
CA PHE A 116 -13.88 0.95 -18.51
C PHE A 116 -14.91 2.09 -18.50
N ALA A 117 -14.93 2.95 -17.48
CA ALA A 117 -15.77 4.15 -17.48
C ALA A 117 -15.31 5.17 -18.54
N HIS A 118 -14.00 5.37 -18.70
CA HIS A 118 -13.45 6.16 -19.83
C HIS A 118 -13.87 5.57 -21.17
N ASN A 119 -13.79 4.26 -21.31
CA ASN A 119 -14.13 3.57 -22.55
C ASN A 119 -15.64 3.62 -22.84
N ILE A 120 -16.50 3.43 -21.83
CA ILE A 120 -17.95 3.64 -21.92
C ILE A 120 -18.25 5.06 -22.40
N HIS A 121 -17.54 6.05 -21.86
CA HIS A 121 -17.70 7.44 -22.27
C HIS A 121 -17.32 7.65 -23.74
N LEU A 122 -16.07 7.40 -24.09
CA LEU A 122 -15.46 7.84 -25.35
C LEU A 122 -15.74 6.91 -26.55
N ARG A 123 -16.12 5.65 -26.31
CA ARG A 123 -16.46 4.67 -27.36
C ARG A 123 -17.93 4.27 -27.38
N GLY A 124 -18.66 4.55 -26.31
CA GLY A 124 -20.07 4.19 -26.17
C GLY A 124 -20.98 5.41 -26.20
N LEU A 125 -20.95 6.19 -25.13
CA LEU A 125 -21.87 7.30 -24.89
C LEU A 125 -21.78 8.39 -25.95
N THR A 126 -20.56 8.82 -26.34
CA THR A 126 -20.38 9.80 -27.42
C THR A 126 -20.93 9.35 -28.77
N ASN A 127 -21.00 8.03 -29.01
CA ASN A 127 -21.52 7.45 -30.24
C ASN A 127 -23.05 7.30 -30.25
N VAL A 128 -23.69 7.11 -29.09
CA VAL A 128 -25.15 6.95 -28.97
C VAL A 128 -25.87 8.25 -28.59
N ASP A 129 -25.18 9.13 -27.87
CA ASP A 129 -25.64 10.45 -27.44
C ASP A 129 -24.52 11.48 -27.62
N PRO A 130 -24.51 12.20 -28.75
CA PRO A 130 -23.53 13.25 -29.03
C PRO A 130 -23.52 14.41 -28.03
N THR A 131 -24.55 14.54 -27.18
CA THR A 131 -24.64 15.61 -26.18
C THR A 131 -24.00 15.24 -24.85
N PHE A 132 -23.70 13.95 -24.61
CA PHE A 132 -23.26 13.47 -23.31
C PHE A 132 -21.98 14.17 -22.82
N ASP A 133 -20.93 14.24 -23.66
CA ASP A 133 -19.66 14.89 -23.29
C ASP A 133 -19.84 16.38 -22.95
N THR A 134 -20.69 17.08 -23.71
CA THR A 134 -21.01 18.49 -23.42
C THR A 134 -21.70 18.66 -22.08
N ARG A 135 -22.64 17.77 -21.73
CA ARG A 135 -23.33 17.77 -20.43
C ARG A 135 -22.37 17.40 -19.29
N LEU A 136 -21.48 16.45 -19.51
CA LEU A 136 -20.45 16.05 -18.56
C LEU A 136 -19.48 17.20 -18.28
N LYS A 137 -19.00 17.89 -19.31
CA LYS A 137 -18.13 19.06 -19.18
C LYS A 137 -18.79 20.20 -18.41
N ALA A 138 -20.06 20.48 -18.69
CA ALA A 138 -20.81 21.47 -17.93
C ALA A 138 -20.95 21.10 -16.45
N ALA A 139 -21.20 19.82 -16.14
CA ALA A 139 -21.24 19.33 -14.76
C ALA A 139 -19.87 19.46 -14.06
N PHE A 140 -18.78 19.13 -14.76
CA PHE A 140 -17.41 19.31 -14.27
C PHE A 140 -17.11 20.78 -13.95
N ASP A 141 -17.38 21.70 -14.89
CA ASP A 141 -17.12 23.14 -14.70
C ASP A 141 -17.90 23.69 -13.49
N ASP A 142 -19.16 23.27 -13.32
CA ASP A 142 -19.97 23.63 -12.16
C ASP A 142 -19.39 23.08 -10.84
N ALA A 143 -18.93 21.82 -10.83
CA ALA A 143 -18.30 21.20 -9.67
C ALA A 143 -17.00 21.92 -9.28
N MET A 144 -16.14 22.25 -10.25
CA MET A 144 -14.91 23.00 -10.00
C MET A 144 -15.21 24.40 -9.47
N LYS A 145 -16.21 25.09 -10.03
CA LYS A 145 -16.65 26.41 -9.55
C LYS A 145 -17.20 26.36 -8.13
N ALA A 146 -17.86 25.28 -7.75
CA ALA A 146 -18.33 25.03 -6.38
C ALA A 146 -17.21 24.62 -5.41
N GLY A 147 -15.98 24.42 -5.91
CA GLY A 147 -14.85 23.95 -5.10
C GLY A 147 -14.91 22.46 -4.74
N LEU A 148 -15.79 21.70 -5.41
CA LEU A 148 -15.82 20.24 -5.28
C LEU A 148 -14.54 19.65 -5.86
N TRP A 149 -14.21 18.45 -5.38
CA TRP A 149 -13.04 17.66 -5.79
C TRP A 149 -11.69 18.37 -5.69
N LYS A 150 -11.60 19.50 -4.98
CA LYS A 150 -10.37 20.30 -4.88
C LYS A 150 -9.20 19.45 -4.36
N GLY A 151 -8.16 19.32 -5.18
CA GLY A 151 -6.97 18.54 -4.86
C GLY A 151 -7.11 17.03 -5.07
N ALA A 152 -8.30 16.56 -5.44
CA ALA A 152 -8.54 15.17 -5.82
C ALA A 152 -8.29 14.95 -7.32
N TYR A 153 -8.00 13.71 -7.73
CA TYR A 153 -7.72 13.32 -9.11
C TYR A 153 -8.87 13.65 -10.05
N ALA A 154 -10.11 13.52 -9.57
CA ALA A 154 -11.33 13.93 -10.26
C ALA A 154 -11.35 15.41 -10.70
N SER A 155 -10.54 16.30 -10.10
CA SER A 155 -10.45 17.71 -10.52
C SER A 155 -9.50 17.96 -11.69
N SER A 156 -8.82 16.94 -12.19
CA SER A 156 -7.78 17.10 -13.22
C SER A 156 -8.36 17.42 -14.61
N ASN A 157 -9.45 16.76 -15.00
CA ASN A 157 -10.24 17.03 -16.21
C ASN A 157 -11.60 16.32 -16.13
N HIS A 158 -12.50 16.60 -17.09
CA HIS A 158 -13.86 16.06 -17.07
C HIS A 158 -13.95 14.56 -17.37
N HIS A 159 -12.95 13.95 -18.01
CA HIS A 159 -12.89 12.49 -18.19
C HIS A 159 -12.58 11.79 -16.86
N GLU A 160 -11.59 12.29 -16.12
CA GLU A 160 -11.24 11.72 -14.80
C GLU A 160 -12.36 11.97 -13.79
N TYR A 161 -12.99 13.15 -13.83
CA TYR A 161 -14.22 13.43 -13.09
C TYR A 161 -15.31 12.38 -13.34
N TRP A 162 -15.51 11.97 -14.60
CA TRP A 162 -16.44 10.89 -14.92
C TRP A 162 -15.98 9.56 -14.34
N ALA A 163 -14.77 9.10 -14.61
CA ALA A 163 -14.29 7.79 -14.20
C ALA A 163 -14.27 7.61 -12.67
N GLU A 164 -13.82 8.63 -11.93
CA GLU A 164 -13.85 8.69 -10.46
C GLU A 164 -15.29 8.69 -9.90
N GLY A 165 -16.19 9.40 -10.57
CA GLY A 165 -17.63 9.37 -10.28
C GLY A 165 -18.21 7.98 -10.46
N VAL A 166 -17.88 7.30 -11.55
CA VAL A 166 -18.33 5.92 -11.81
C VAL A 166 -17.76 4.94 -10.79
N GLN A 167 -16.49 5.07 -10.41
CA GLN A 167 -15.93 4.26 -9.32
C GLN A 167 -16.71 4.44 -8.03
N SER A 168 -17.02 5.69 -7.66
CA SER A 168 -17.80 5.99 -6.45
C SER A 168 -19.22 5.43 -6.57
N TRP A 169 -19.85 5.53 -7.75
CA TRP A 169 -21.18 4.98 -8.02
C TRP A 169 -21.28 3.46 -7.80
N PHE A 170 -20.17 2.73 -7.97
CA PHE A 170 -20.08 1.30 -7.73
C PHE A 170 -19.40 0.93 -6.40
N ASP A 171 -19.23 1.87 -5.46
CA ASP A 171 -18.57 1.66 -4.16
C ASP A 171 -17.14 1.09 -4.31
N ASN A 172 -16.39 1.56 -5.30
CA ASN A 172 -15.06 1.08 -5.66
C ASN A 172 -13.98 2.18 -5.60
N ASN A 173 -14.32 3.42 -5.26
CA ASN A 173 -13.31 4.47 -5.24
C ASN A 173 -12.44 4.37 -3.98
N ARG A 174 -11.29 5.02 -4.03
CA ARG A 174 -10.38 5.19 -2.89
C ARG A 174 -10.82 6.37 -2.05
N GLU A 175 -10.43 6.35 -0.77
CA GLU A 175 -10.89 7.34 0.21
C GLU A 175 -9.72 7.93 0.99
N ASN A 176 -9.74 9.25 1.19
CA ASN A 176 -8.88 10.01 2.10
C ASN A 176 -7.38 9.73 1.93
N ASP A 177 -6.91 9.78 0.68
CA ASP A 177 -5.48 9.69 0.36
C ASP A 177 -4.99 10.94 -0.39
N ALA A 178 -3.73 10.93 -0.86
CA ALA A 178 -3.13 12.09 -1.50
C ALA A 178 -3.81 12.53 -2.82
N GLN A 179 -4.63 11.66 -3.41
CA GLN A 179 -5.32 11.89 -4.68
C GLN A 179 -6.85 11.79 -4.56
N HIS A 180 -7.39 11.30 -3.45
CA HIS A 180 -8.84 11.09 -3.27
C HIS A 180 -9.34 11.77 -1.99
N ASN A 181 -10.54 12.35 -2.06
CA ASN A 181 -11.22 12.92 -0.90
C ASN A 181 -12.05 11.85 -0.16
N HIS A 182 -13.05 12.28 0.62
CA HIS A 182 -13.92 11.39 1.38
C HIS A 182 -14.98 10.67 0.53
N VAL A 183 -15.14 10.99 -0.75
CA VAL A 183 -16.24 10.45 -1.56
C VAL A 183 -15.77 9.17 -2.22
N ASN A 184 -16.13 8.02 -1.64
CA ASN A 184 -15.81 6.72 -2.20
C ASN A 184 -17.00 5.79 -2.48
N THR A 185 -18.16 6.14 -1.97
CA THR A 185 -19.41 5.40 -2.17
C THR A 185 -20.43 6.17 -2.99
N ARG A 186 -21.44 5.45 -3.46
CA ARG A 186 -22.57 6.06 -4.18
C ARG A 186 -23.32 7.04 -3.31
N ASP A 187 -23.57 6.68 -2.05
CA ASP A 187 -24.37 7.50 -1.14
C ASP A 187 -23.67 8.84 -0.89
N GLU A 188 -22.34 8.83 -0.72
CA GLU A 188 -21.53 10.04 -0.63
C GLU A 188 -21.53 10.82 -1.93
N LEU A 189 -21.40 10.17 -3.09
CA LEU A 189 -21.45 10.85 -4.38
C LEU A 189 -22.78 11.57 -4.59
N ILE A 190 -23.90 10.94 -4.26
CA ILE A 190 -25.24 11.55 -4.33
C ILE A 190 -25.33 12.79 -3.45
N ALA A 191 -24.76 12.73 -2.24
CA ALA A 191 -24.79 13.84 -1.29
C ALA A 191 -23.82 14.98 -1.68
N TYR A 192 -22.62 14.64 -2.16
CA TYR A 192 -21.53 15.57 -2.41
C TYR A 192 -21.61 16.23 -3.79
N ASP A 193 -21.86 15.43 -4.83
CA ASP A 193 -21.95 15.89 -6.23
C ASP A 193 -23.19 15.30 -6.93
N PRO A 194 -24.39 15.84 -6.62
CA PRO A 194 -25.64 15.34 -7.17
C PRO A 194 -25.73 15.46 -8.70
N LYS A 195 -24.95 16.34 -9.35
CA LYS A 195 -24.93 16.48 -10.81
C LYS A 195 -24.19 15.32 -11.46
N LEU A 196 -22.99 14.98 -10.95
CA LEU A 196 -22.27 13.78 -11.40
C LEU A 196 -23.07 12.51 -11.11
N ALA A 197 -23.68 12.43 -9.92
CA ALA A 197 -24.54 11.32 -9.53
C ALA A 197 -25.72 11.15 -10.49
N ALA A 198 -26.30 12.24 -10.99
CA ALA A 198 -27.39 12.18 -11.96
C ALA A 198 -26.95 11.62 -13.32
N LEU A 199 -25.75 11.99 -13.81
CA LEU A 199 -25.17 11.40 -15.02
C LEU A 199 -24.88 9.90 -14.83
N CYS A 200 -24.34 9.51 -13.67
CA CYS A 200 -24.14 8.10 -13.34
C CYS A 200 -25.47 7.33 -13.30
N ARG A 201 -26.52 7.90 -12.68
CA ARG A 201 -27.86 7.31 -12.65
C ARG A 201 -28.46 7.17 -14.04
N GLU A 202 -28.28 8.14 -14.92
CA GLU A 202 -28.76 8.07 -16.31
C GLU A 202 -28.14 6.87 -17.05
N VAL A 203 -26.84 6.63 -16.87
CA VAL A 203 -26.12 5.56 -17.57
C VAL A 203 -26.33 4.20 -16.91
N PHE A 204 -26.21 4.11 -15.59
CA PHE A 204 -26.18 2.85 -14.86
C PHE A 204 -27.51 2.49 -14.18
N GLY A 205 -28.49 3.40 -14.19
CA GLY A 205 -29.76 3.27 -13.48
C GLY A 205 -29.58 3.19 -11.96
N ASP A 206 -30.67 2.91 -11.24
CA ASP A 206 -30.65 2.65 -9.79
C ASP A 206 -30.18 1.23 -9.44
N THR A 207 -29.21 0.70 -10.19
CA THR A 207 -28.65 -0.64 -9.96
C THR A 207 -28.00 -0.70 -8.58
N VAL A 208 -28.39 -1.60 -7.68
CA VAL A 208 -27.77 -1.71 -6.33
C VAL A 208 -26.40 -2.39 -6.33
N LEU A 209 -25.69 -2.32 -7.46
CA LEU A 209 -24.40 -2.96 -7.67
C LEU A 209 -23.33 -2.25 -6.86
N LYS A 210 -22.72 -3.00 -5.94
CA LYS A 210 -21.58 -2.59 -5.13
C LYS A 210 -20.42 -3.53 -5.43
N TYR A 211 -19.26 -2.98 -5.76
CA TYR A 211 -18.08 -3.77 -6.00
C TYR A 211 -17.65 -4.46 -4.69
N THR A 212 -17.22 -5.71 -4.82
CA THR A 212 -16.61 -6.48 -3.75
C THR A 212 -15.43 -7.23 -4.33
N LYS A 213 -14.36 -7.37 -3.55
CA LYS A 213 -13.17 -8.11 -3.96
C LYS A 213 -13.50 -9.57 -4.33
N PRO A 214 -12.82 -10.18 -5.32
CA PRO A 214 -13.15 -11.49 -5.87
C PRO A 214 -13.13 -12.62 -4.84
N GLN A 215 -12.32 -12.50 -3.78
CA GLN A 215 -12.27 -13.45 -2.67
C GLN A 215 -13.61 -13.59 -1.93
N THR A 216 -14.49 -12.60 -2.02
CA THR A 216 -15.84 -12.66 -1.44
C THR A 216 -16.86 -13.33 -2.35
N ARG A 217 -16.47 -13.66 -3.60
CA ARG A 217 -17.33 -14.16 -4.67
C ARG A 217 -16.77 -15.41 -5.35
N LEU A 218 -16.18 -16.33 -4.58
CA LEU A 218 -15.60 -17.60 -5.07
C LEU A 218 -16.67 -18.65 -5.45
N LYS A 219 -17.63 -18.24 -6.28
CA LYS A 219 -18.74 -19.04 -6.81
C LYS A 219 -19.00 -18.65 -8.25
N ASP A 220 -19.91 -19.36 -8.93
CA ASP A 220 -20.34 -19.05 -10.29
C ASP A 220 -19.15 -18.93 -11.27
N HIS A 221 -18.88 -17.73 -11.82
CA HIS A 221 -17.80 -17.51 -12.78
C HIS A 221 -16.38 -17.69 -12.17
N LEU A 222 -16.26 -17.63 -10.84
CA LEU A 222 -15.02 -17.92 -10.10
C LEU A 222 -15.04 -19.29 -9.40
N ALA A 223 -16.01 -20.16 -9.69
CA ALA A 223 -16.02 -21.50 -9.13
C ALA A 223 -14.72 -22.26 -9.46
N GLY A 224 -14.02 -22.74 -8.43
CA GLY A 224 -12.74 -23.45 -8.55
C GLY A 224 -11.49 -22.57 -8.58
N TYR A 225 -11.64 -21.24 -8.52
CA TYR A 225 -10.51 -20.34 -8.30
C TYR A 225 -10.04 -20.42 -6.84
N ASP A 226 -8.73 -20.57 -6.64
CA ASP A 226 -8.08 -20.67 -5.33
C ASP A 226 -7.10 -19.49 -5.16
N PRO A 227 -7.49 -18.43 -4.44
CA PRO A 227 -6.64 -17.25 -4.24
C PRO A 227 -5.31 -17.58 -3.56
N ALA A 228 -5.21 -18.66 -2.78
CA ALA A 228 -3.96 -19.05 -2.12
C ALA A 228 -2.90 -19.57 -3.11
N LYS A 229 -3.31 -19.92 -4.34
CA LYS A 229 -2.42 -20.34 -5.43
C LYS A 229 -2.17 -19.23 -6.45
N ALA A 230 -2.70 -18.03 -6.22
CA ALA A 230 -2.44 -16.88 -7.07
C ALA A 230 -0.94 -16.55 -7.09
N PRO A 231 -0.38 -16.16 -8.25
CA PRO A 231 0.96 -15.61 -8.27
C PRO A 231 0.98 -14.27 -7.53
N LYS A 232 2.19 -13.86 -7.11
CA LYS A 232 2.41 -12.53 -6.56
C LYS A 232 2.84 -11.58 -7.67
N PHE A 233 2.24 -10.41 -7.75
CA PHE A 233 2.72 -9.34 -8.61
C PHE A 233 3.97 -8.71 -7.99
N VAL A 234 5.02 -8.55 -8.80
CA VAL A 234 6.26 -7.88 -8.40
C VAL A 234 6.71 -7.00 -9.55
N TRP A 235 6.95 -5.72 -9.25
CA TRP A 235 7.58 -4.84 -10.22
C TRP A 235 9.00 -5.32 -10.53
N PRO A 236 9.37 -5.53 -11.81
CA PRO A 236 10.72 -5.93 -12.16
C PRO A 236 11.69 -4.78 -11.92
N ASP A 237 12.93 -5.11 -11.52
CA ASP A 237 13.98 -4.15 -11.20
C ASP A 237 14.15 -3.06 -12.27
N ARG A 238 14.02 -3.45 -13.56
CA ARG A 238 14.09 -2.54 -14.71
C ARG A 238 13.10 -1.36 -14.62
N LEU A 239 11.93 -1.57 -14.01
CA LEU A 239 10.87 -0.57 -13.91
C LEU A 239 10.90 0.20 -12.60
N LEU A 240 11.58 -0.30 -11.55
CA LEU A 240 11.63 0.39 -10.26
C LEU A 240 12.25 1.78 -10.36
N LYS A 241 13.30 1.92 -11.18
CA LYS A 241 13.91 3.22 -11.47
C LYS A 241 12.94 4.17 -12.18
N ALA A 242 12.27 3.70 -13.24
CA ALA A 242 11.30 4.50 -14.00
C ALA A 242 10.12 4.94 -13.11
N ARG A 243 9.61 4.05 -12.27
CA ARG A 243 8.57 4.37 -11.27
C ARG A 243 9.02 5.45 -10.30
N GLY A 244 10.28 5.41 -9.85
CA GLY A 244 10.82 6.44 -8.98
C GLY A 244 10.85 7.82 -9.63
N VAL A 245 11.24 7.89 -10.91
CA VAL A 245 11.21 9.14 -11.70
C VAL A 245 9.77 9.67 -11.84
N ILE A 246 8.82 8.80 -12.17
CA ILE A 246 7.40 9.18 -12.35
C ILE A 246 6.80 9.71 -11.05
N LYS A 247 6.97 8.99 -9.93
CA LYS A 247 6.47 9.42 -8.62
C LYS A 247 7.06 10.77 -8.20
N GLN A 248 8.34 11.00 -8.48
CA GLN A 248 8.98 12.27 -8.17
C GLN A 248 8.34 13.45 -8.93
N ASP A 249 8.03 13.29 -10.22
CA ASP A 249 7.39 14.35 -10.99
C ASP A 249 5.97 14.63 -10.49
N GLN A 250 5.18 13.57 -10.26
CA GLN A 250 3.85 13.68 -9.65
C GLN A 250 3.90 14.44 -8.32
N ARG A 251 4.89 14.10 -7.47
CA ARG A 251 5.14 14.79 -6.20
C ARG A 251 5.50 16.26 -6.39
N LYS A 252 6.43 16.59 -7.28
CA LYS A 252 6.81 17.98 -7.55
C LYS A 252 5.62 18.82 -8.02
N ARG A 253 4.75 18.26 -8.87
CA ARG A 253 3.52 18.92 -9.30
C ARG A 253 2.57 19.14 -8.12
N PHE A 254 2.38 18.12 -7.28
CA PHE A 254 1.57 18.24 -6.07
C PHE A 254 2.13 19.29 -5.10
N GLU A 255 3.41 19.26 -4.77
CA GLU A 255 4.09 20.22 -3.89
C GLU A 255 3.99 21.65 -4.41
N LYS A 256 4.13 21.83 -5.72
CA LYS A 256 3.96 23.15 -6.37
C LYS A 256 2.51 23.63 -6.28
N ALA A 257 1.53 22.73 -6.39
CA ALA A 257 0.11 23.07 -6.33
C ALA A 257 -0.39 23.34 -4.90
N THR A 258 0.14 22.61 -3.90
CA THR A 258 -0.37 22.64 -2.52
C THR A 258 0.53 23.40 -1.54
N GLY A 259 1.81 23.56 -1.85
CA GLY A 259 2.82 24.09 -0.93
C GLY A 259 3.31 23.08 0.11
N THR A 260 2.87 21.82 0.06
CA THR A 260 3.04 20.84 1.13
C THR A 260 4.08 19.76 0.81
N LYS A 261 5.18 19.72 1.58
CA LYS A 261 6.20 18.65 1.54
C LYS A 261 5.88 17.57 2.57
N GLU A 262 5.12 16.59 2.17
CA GLU A 262 4.69 15.44 2.99
C GLU A 262 5.34 14.15 2.49
N HIS A 263 5.41 13.18 3.38
CA HIS A 263 5.75 11.80 3.03
C HIS A 263 4.60 11.16 2.24
N ASP A 264 4.93 10.25 1.34
CA ASP A 264 3.92 9.40 0.72
C ASP A 264 3.39 8.42 1.76
N GLN A 265 2.07 8.23 1.81
CA GLN A 265 1.44 7.35 2.79
C GLN A 265 1.01 6.03 2.14
N LYS A 266 1.31 4.91 2.80
CA LYS A 266 0.85 3.57 2.43
C LYS A 266 0.36 2.82 3.66
N LEU A 267 -0.69 2.02 3.50
CA LEU A 267 -1.09 1.05 4.53
C LEU A 267 -0.33 -0.26 4.31
N ILE A 268 0.39 -0.73 5.34
CA ILE A 268 1.09 -2.03 5.32
C ILE A 268 0.69 -2.81 6.56
N ALA A 269 0.06 -3.97 6.38
CA ALA A 269 -0.44 -4.82 7.49
C ALA A 269 -1.33 -4.09 8.52
N GLY A 270 -1.98 -2.98 8.11
CA GLY A 270 -2.79 -2.11 8.97
C GLY A 270 -2.03 -0.97 9.68
N TRP A 271 -0.72 -0.82 9.44
CA TRP A 271 0.06 0.35 9.88
C TRP A 271 0.09 1.42 8.80
N THR A 272 0.03 2.67 9.25
CA THR A 272 0.34 3.83 8.41
C THR A 272 1.86 3.94 8.25
N VAL A 273 2.35 3.75 7.02
CA VAL A 273 3.76 3.88 6.65
C VAL A 273 3.95 5.14 5.80
N ARG A 274 4.83 6.02 6.25
CA ARG A 274 5.14 7.32 5.66
C ARG A 274 6.53 7.27 5.02
N ILE A 275 6.60 7.35 3.71
CA ILE A 275 7.83 7.14 2.93
C ILE A 275 8.34 8.48 2.42
N HIS A 276 9.61 8.78 2.70
CA HIS A 276 10.24 10.01 2.23
C HIS A 276 10.44 9.96 0.70
N PRO A 277 10.01 10.99 -0.04
CA PRO A 277 9.98 10.94 -1.51
C PRO A 277 11.37 10.78 -2.14
N ASP A 278 12.43 11.29 -1.51
CA ASP A 278 13.79 11.15 -2.07
C ASP A 278 14.29 9.69 -2.11
N LEU A 279 13.71 8.77 -1.35
CA LEU A 279 14.14 7.36 -1.37
C LEU A 279 13.85 6.70 -2.72
N PHE A 280 12.76 7.07 -3.39
CA PHE A 280 12.46 6.60 -4.74
C PHE A 280 13.52 7.06 -5.77
N ARG A 281 14.20 8.19 -5.51
CA ARG A 281 15.29 8.69 -6.37
C ARG A 281 16.62 8.01 -6.06
N GLN A 282 16.93 7.86 -4.77
CA GLN A 282 18.22 7.37 -4.33
C GLN A 282 18.40 5.89 -4.67
N ASP A 283 17.42 5.06 -4.31
CA ASP A 283 17.47 3.62 -4.55
C ASP A 283 16.06 3.00 -4.46
N ALA A 284 15.29 3.08 -5.54
CA ALA A 284 13.94 2.51 -5.61
C ALA A 284 13.94 0.98 -5.42
N VAL A 285 15.01 0.30 -5.82
CA VAL A 285 15.13 -1.16 -5.69
C VAL A 285 15.30 -1.54 -4.22
N ALA A 286 16.23 -0.88 -3.52
CA ALA A 286 16.40 -1.09 -2.08
C ALA A 286 15.15 -0.70 -1.28
N LEU A 287 14.45 0.38 -1.68
CA LEU A 287 13.20 0.79 -1.03
C LEU A 287 12.11 -0.28 -1.16
N GLU A 288 11.80 -0.76 -2.36
CA GLU A 288 10.75 -1.78 -2.55
C GLU A 288 11.11 -3.08 -1.81
N LYS A 289 12.39 -3.47 -1.82
CA LYS A 289 12.88 -4.61 -1.05
C LYS A 289 12.66 -4.39 0.46
N ALA A 290 13.02 -3.22 0.98
CA ALA A 290 12.82 -2.86 2.39
C ALA A 290 11.33 -2.86 2.78
N LEU A 291 10.44 -2.32 1.92
CA LEU A 291 8.99 -2.33 2.16
C LEU A 291 8.42 -3.75 2.17
N GLY A 292 8.90 -4.64 1.30
CA GLY A 292 8.53 -6.05 1.30
C GLY A 292 8.95 -6.78 2.57
N LEU A 293 10.18 -6.53 3.05
CA LEU A 293 10.69 -7.08 4.29
C LEU A 293 9.97 -6.51 5.52
N LEU A 294 9.69 -5.21 5.53
CA LEU A 294 8.89 -4.58 6.59
C LEU A 294 7.49 -5.18 6.65
N ARG A 295 6.83 -5.41 5.51
CA ARG A 295 5.54 -6.11 5.47
C ARG A 295 5.63 -7.49 6.11
N ALA A 296 6.64 -8.29 5.77
CA ALA A 296 6.82 -9.61 6.37
C ALA A 296 7.00 -9.54 7.90
N GLN A 297 7.78 -8.57 8.39
CA GLN A 297 7.93 -8.35 9.83
C GLN A 297 6.60 -7.93 10.50
N LEU A 298 5.84 -7.03 9.89
CA LEU A 298 4.55 -6.58 10.43
C LEU A 298 3.46 -7.66 10.37
N ASP A 299 3.41 -8.45 9.31
CA ASP A 299 2.48 -9.60 9.19
C ASP A 299 2.80 -10.65 10.25
N GLU A 300 4.08 -10.89 10.54
CA GLU A 300 4.51 -11.75 11.65
C GLU A 300 4.03 -11.20 13.00
N ILE A 301 4.13 -9.90 13.25
CA ILE A 301 3.60 -9.26 14.48
C ILE A 301 2.09 -9.50 14.59
N VAL A 302 1.34 -9.31 13.50
CA VAL A 302 -0.12 -9.57 13.49
C VAL A 302 -0.43 -11.02 13.83
N ARG A 303 0.42 -11.96 13.39
CA ARG A 303 0.25 -13.39 13.62
C ARG A 303 0.51 -13.80 15.07
N VAL A 304 1.54 -13.25 15.71
CA VAL A 304 2.04 -13.74 17.02
C VAL A 304 1.64 -12.88 18.21
N VAL A 305 1.39 -11.58 18.01
CA VAL A 305 1.05 -10.65 19.09
C VAL A 305 -0.48 -10.62 19.29
N PRO A 306 -1.00 -10.58 20.53
CA PRO A 306 -2.43 -10.55 20.79
C PRO A 306 -3.15 -9.41 20.07
N ALA A 307 -4.32 -9.70 19.49
CA ALA A 307 -5.06 -8.75 18.65
C ALA A 307 -5.34 -7.40 19.33
N LYS A 308 -5.57 -7.39 20.65
CA LYS A 308 -5.75 -6.15 21.44
C LYS A 308 -4.49 -5.29 21.44
N ALA A 309 -3.32 -5.90 21.60
CA ALA A 309 -2.06 -5.18 21.56
C ALA A 309 -1.73 -4.74 20.12
N VAL A 310 -1.98 -5.58 19.11
CA VAL A 310 -1.84 -5.20 17.69
C VAL A 310 -2.68 -3.98 17.33
N ALA A 311 -3.90 -3.86 17.87
CA ALA A 311 -4.75 -2.68 17.67
C ALA A 311 -4.11 -1.39 18.22
N GLU A 312 -3.38 -1.46 19.35
CA GLU A 312 -2.60 -0.32 19.87
C GLU A 312 -1.34 -0.05 19.04
N LEU A 313 -0.63 -1.10 18.64
CA LEU A 313 0.59 -0.99 17.81
C LEU A 313 0.31 -0.35 16.45
N ARG A 314 -0.84 -0.63 15.83
CA ARG A 314 -1.25 -0.03 14.54
C ARG A 314 -1.49 1.48 14.61
N LYS A 315 -1.66 2.05 15.81
CA LYS A 315 -1.74 3.51 16.02
C LYS A 315 -0.38 4.20 15.98
N VAL A 316 0.72 3.44 15.90
CA VAL A 316 2.08 3.97 15.82
C VAL A 316 2.41 4.25 14.35
N PRO A 317 2.68 5.51 13.97
CA PRO A 317 3.10 5.81 12.61
C PRO A 317 4.52 5.29 12.36
N LEU A 318 4.71 4.66 11.20
CA LEU A 318 6.01 4.18 10.74
C LEU A 318 6.56 5.15 9.69
N TRP A 319 7.82 5.54 9.79
CA TRP A 319 8.46 6.50 8.90
C TRP A 319 9.65 5.85 8.21
N ILE A 320 9.73 5.94 6.88
CA ILE A 320 10.89 5.48 6.10
C ILE A 320 11.60 6.74 5.58
N ASN A 321 12.80 7.01 6.11
CA ASN A 321 13.58 8.20 5.76
C ASN A 321 14.95 7.83 5.19
N PRO A 322 15.59 8.71 4.40
CA PRO A 322 16.99 8.56 4.05
C PRO A 322 17.86 8.51 5.31
N GLN A 323 19.00 7.82 5.20
CA GLN A 323 20.02 7.85 6.23
C GLN A 323 20.49 9.30 6.46
N TYR A 324 20.48 9.73 7.72
CA TYR A 324 21.03 11.03 8.09
C TYR A 324 22.55 11.05 7.89
N PRO A 325 23.12 12.17 7.38
CA PRO A 325 24.57 12.31 7.26
C PRO A 325 25.28 12.00 8.58
N ASN A 326 26.38 11.25 8.51
CA ASN A 326 27.20 10.84 9.66
C ASN A 326 26.48 10.00 10.74
N SER A 327 25.25 9.56 10.49
CA SER A 327 24.52 8.65 11.38
C SER A 327 24.60 7.22 10.86
N ARG A 328 24.54 6.23 11.76
CA ARG A 328 24.42 4.83 11.34
C ARG A 328 23.00 4.55 10.85
N PRO A 329 22.81 3.72 9.82
CA PRO A 329 21.48 3.26 9.41
C PRO A 329 20.86 2.45 10.54
N ARG A 330 19.64 2.78 10.96
CA ARG A 330 18.93 2.04 12.03
C ARG A 330 17.40 2.16 11.92
N ALA A 331 16.71 1.30 12.67
CA ALA A 331 15.35 1.57 13.14
C ALA A 331 15.43 2.25 14.51
N GLU A 332 14.47 3.11 14.85
CA GLU A 332 14.38 3.74 16.18
C GLU A 332 12.98 4.27 16.50
N TYR A 333 12.53 4.06 17.73
CA TYR A 333 11.34 4.69 18.30
C TYR A 333 11.64 6.08 18.87
N HIS A 334 10.77 7.05 18.56
CA HIS A 334 10.92 8.44 19.01
C HIS A 334 9.93 8.78 20.13
N PRO A 335 10.31 8.75 21.42
CA PRO A 335 9.35 8.95 22.51
C PRO A 335 8.89 10.39 22.67
N GLY A 336 9.58 11.37 22.07
CA GLY A 336 9.23 12.78 22.19
C GLY A 336 9.87 13.68 21.15
N ALA A 337 9.25 14.84 20.93
CA ALA A 337 9.65 15.80 19.90
C ALA A 337 10.91 16.61 20.22
N GLY A 338 11.34 16.67 21.49
CA GLY A 338 12.50 17.46 21.92
C GLY A 338 13.79 17.00 21.25
N TRP A 339 14.16 15.74 21.47
CA TRP A 339 15.37 15.15 20.87
C TRP A 339 15.36 15.23 19.33
N LEU A 340 14.20 15.02 18.71
CA LEU A 340 14.04 15.18 17.26
C LEU A 340 14.44 16.60 16.81
N LYS A 341 13.93 17.65 17.46
CA LYS A 341 14.28 19.04 17.14
C LYS A 341 15.76 19.31 17.34
N ASP A 342 16.31 18.89 18.47
CA ASP A 342 17.71 19.13 18.84
C ASP A 342 18.70 18.46 17.88
N ASN A 343 18.26 17.40 17.19
CA ASN A 343 19.06 16.67 16.20
C ASN A 343 18.65 16.99 14.74
N GLY A 344 17.93 18.09 14.51
CA GLY A 344 17.55 18.54 13.17
C GLY A 344 16.57 17.62 12.44
N ARG A 345 15.81 16.82 13.18
CA ARG A 345 14.80 15.89 12.66
C ARG A 345 13.39 16.48 12.78
N ASN A 346 12.45 15.92 12.01
CA ASN A 346 11.07 16.40 12.01
C ASN A 346 10.34 16.01 13.32
N PRO A 347 9.91 16.96 14.16
CA PRO A 347 9.23 16.67 15.42
C PRO A 347 7.87 15.96 15.28
N VAL A 348 7.26 15.98 14.10
CA VAL A 348 5.99 15.27 13.82
C VAL A 348 6.16 13.74 13.94
N MET A 349 7.39 13.23 13.88
CA MET A 349 7.68 11.81 14.03
C MET A 349 7.61 11.33 15.49
N ALA A 350 7.39 12.23 16.46
CA ALA A 350 7.24 11.85 17.85
C ALA A 350 6.12 10.81 18.03
N LYS A 351 6.36 9.86 18.94
CA LYS A 351 5.55 8.65 19.19
C LYS A 351 5.41 7.72 17.99
N GLY A 352 6.31 7.83 17.00
CA GLY A 352 6.44 6.95 15.84
C GLY A 352 7.76 6.16 15.83
N VAL A 353 7.86 5.21 14.89
CA VAL A 353 9.09 4.45 14.60
C VAL A 353 9.65 4.94 13.27
N GLU A 354 10.95 5.19 13.23
CA GLU A 354 11.66 5.63 12.03
C GLU A 354 12.66 4.57 11.56
N PHE A 355 12.65 4.28 10.26
CA PHE A 355 13.59 3.42 9.57
C PHE A 355 14.45 4.26 8.63
N THR A 356 15.75 4.35 8.96
CA THR A 356 16.78 5.01 8.13
C THR A 356 17.75 4.01 7.51
N ASN A 357 17.45 2.71 7.65
CA ASN A 357 18.30 1.59 7.27
C ASN A 357 17.92 0.95 5.92
N VAL A 358 17.25 1.65 5.02
CA VAL A 358 16.79 1.12 3.72
C VAL A 358 17.91 0.38 2.97
N SER A 359 19.13 0.93 2.95
CA SER A 359 20.29 0.36 2.25
C SER A 359 20.80 -0.96 2.84
N VAL A 360 20.50 -1.26 4.10
CA VAL A 360 20.97 -2.46 4.81
C VAL A 360 19.81 -3.28 5.40
N PHE A 361 18.56 -2.96 5.05
CA PHE A 361 17.35 -3.51 5.67
C PHE A 361 17.32 -5.05 5.64
N GLU A 362 17.76 -5.64 4.53
CA GLU A 362 17.84 -7.09 4.39
C GLU A 362 18.92 -7.72 5.28
N ALA A 363 20.10 -7.11 5.36
CA ALA A 363 21.15 -7.57 6.26
C ALA A 363 20.72 -7.48 7.72
N GLU A 364 20.06 -6.37 8.08
CA GLU A 364 19.48 -6.17 9.40
C GLU A 364 18.37 -7.16 9.71
N THR A 365 17.53 -7.53 8.72
CA THR A 365 16.50 -8.58 8.90
C THR A 365 17.13 -9.95 9.14
N ARG A 366 18.30 -10.25 8.55
CA ARG A 366 19.02 -11.50 8.86
C ARG A 366 19.61 -11.50 10.26
N ARG A 367 20.05 -10.33 10.75
CA ARG A 367 20.62 -10.16 12.09
C ARG A 367 19.52 -10.18 13.16
N MET A 368 18.54 -9.28 13.04
CA MET A 368 17.36 -9.11 13.90
C MET A 368 16.10 -9.43 13.06
N PRO A 369 15.57 -10.67 13.12
CA PRO A 369 14.45 -11.11 12.29
C PRO A 369 13.19 -10.23 12.35
N ASN A 370 12.95 -9.55 13.47
CA ASN A 370 11.82 -8.63 13.61
C ASN A 370 12.18 -7.36 14.39
N PHE A 371 13.17 -6.59 13.92
CA PHE A 371 13.50 -5.30 14.53
C PHE A 371 12.34 -4.29 14.49
N ALA A 372 11.34 -4.46 13.62
CA ALA A 372 10.11 -3.66 13.71
C ALA A 372 9.35 -3.94 15.02
N LEU A 373 9.31 -5.19 15.47
CA LEU A 373 8.72 -5.56 16.77
C LEU A 373 9.52 -4.95 17.93
N HIS A 374 10.85 -4.91 17.84
CA HIS A 374 11.69 -4.24 18.85
C HIS A 374 11.25 -2.79 19.08
N GLU A 375 11.20 -2.00 18.00
CA GLU A 375 10.82 -0.59 18.10
C GLU A 375 9.35 -0.40 18.49
N LEU A 376 8.46 -1.29 18.03
CA LEU A 376 7.06 -1.30 18.43
C LEU A 376 6.87 -1.72 19.89
N ALA A 377 7.78 -2.51 20.47
CA ALA A 377 7.79 -2.83 21.90
C ALA A 377 8.14 -1.58 22.72
N HIS A 378 9.10 -0.76 22.29
CA HIS A 378 9.30 0.55 22.90
C HIS A 378 8.05 1.43 22.81
N ALA A 379 7.37 1.44 21.66
CA ALA A 379 6.13 2.19 21.50
C ALA A 379 5.01 1.71 22.43
N TYR A 380 4.86 0.38 22.61
CA TYR A 380 3.89 -0.20 23.53
C TYR A 380 4.23 0.14 24.99
N HIS A 381 5.52 0.02 25.36
CA HIS A 381 5.99 0.38 26.69
C HIS A 381 5.73 1.87 26.99
N ASP A 382 5.98 2.77 26.05
CA ASP A 382 5.70 4.20 26.22
C ASP A 382 4.19 4.49 26.33
N ARG A 383 3.41 4.00 25.35
CA ARG A 383 2.03 4.44 25.10
C ARG A 383 0.99 3.71 25.92
N VAL A 384 1.26 2.44 26.29
CA VAL A 384 0.28 1.56 26.95
C VAL A 384 0.70 1.26 28.38
N LEU A 385 1.96 0.91 28.60
CA LEU A 385 2.45 0.50 29.92
C LEU A 385 2.98 1.66 30.78
N GLY A 386 3.48 2.71 30.11
CA GLY A 386 4.26 3.79 30.72
C GLY A 386 5.73 3.40 30.91
N PHE A 387 6.66 4.23 30.45
CA PHE A 387 8.12 4.00 30.60
C PHE A 387 8.64 3.94 32.04
N ASN A 388 7.83 4.31 33.02
CA ASN A 388 8.11 4.20 34.45
C ASN A 388 7.45 2.98 35.08
N ASN A 389 7.16 1.94 34.30
CA ASN A 389 6.54 0.71 34.78
C ASN A 389 7.43 0.04 35.84
N ALA A 390 6.97 0.07 37.09
CA ALA A 390 7.75 -0.42 38.23
C ALA A 390 8.03 -1.93 38.19
N GLU A 391 7.17 -2.73 37.54
CA GLU A 391 7.39 -4.18 37.43
C GLU A 391 8.54 -4.49 36.47
N ILE A 392 8.60 -3.80 35.32
CA ILE A 392 9.70 -3.93 34.36
C ILE A 392 11.01 -3.50 35.01
N GLU A 393 11.03 -2.34 35.67
CA GLU A 393 12.23 -1.83 36.34
C GLU A 393 12.74 -2.81 37.43
N ALA A 394 11.83 -3.37 38.21
CA ALA A 394 12.18 -4.28 39.29
C ALA A 394 12.76 -5.62 38.76
N VAL A 395 12.18 -6.18 37.69
CA VAL A 395 12.71 -7.42 37.08
C VAL A 395 14.04 -7.13 36.39
N TYR A 396 14.17 -6.00 35.69
CA TYR A 396 15.42 -5.56 35.07
C TYR A 396 16.57 -5.46 36.07
N GLU A 397 16.37 -4.75 37.20
CA GLU A 397 17.43 -4.58 38.20
C GLU A 397 17.83 -5.92 38.84
N ARG A 398 16.90 -6.87 39.01
CA ARG A 398 17.23 -8.24 39.47
C ARG A 398 18.04 -9.01 38.42
N ALA A 399 17.64 -8.96 37.15
CA ALA A 399 18.35 -9.63 36.05
C ALA A 399 19.77 -9.08 35.89
N LYS A 400 19.94 -7.76 36.00
CA LYS A 400 21.22 -7.06 35.97
C LYS A 400 22.09 -7.42 37.18
N ALA A 401 21.54 -7.44 38.39
CA ALA A 401 22.28 -7.84 39.59
C ALA A 401 22.73 -9.30 39.55
N ALA A 402 21.95 -10.18 38.90
CA ALA A 402 22.29 -11.58 38.72
C ALA A 402 23.37 -11.84 37.65
N GLY A 403 23.75 -10.84 36.84
CA GLY A 403 24.78 -10.96 35.80
C GLY A 403 24.43 -11.91 34.65
N LYS A 404 23.16 -12.35 34.54
CA LYS A 404 22.70 -13.35 33.57
C LYS A 404 22.92 -12.95 32.11
N TYR A 405 23.04 -11.65 31.85
CA TYR A 405 23.16 -11.06 30.52
C TYR A 405 24.54 -10.44 30.24
N ASP A 406 25.51 -10.58 31.15
CA ASP A 406 26.83 -9.94 31.00
C ASP A 406 27.70 -10.58 29.91
N LYS A 407 27.44 -11.85 29.58
CA LYS A 407 28.18 -12.60 28.56
C LYS A 407 27.29 -13.64 27.89
N VAL A 408 26.53 -13.20 26.90
CA VAL A 408 25.59 -14.04 26.15
C VAL A 408 26.00 -14.12 24.68
N GLN A 409 25.50 -15.14 23.99
CA GLN A 409 25.77 -15.28 22.57
C GLN A 409 25.00 -14.22 21.77
N ARG A 410 25.69 -13.56 20.85
CA ARG A 410 25.11 -12.68 19.82
C ARG A 410 25.37 -13.27 18.45
N GLN A 411 24.39 -13.18 17.56
CA GLN A 411 24.53 -13.56 16.15
C GLN A 411 24.52 -12.32 15.25
N ASP A 412 25.40 -12.28 14.24
CA ASP A 412 25.39 -11.23 13.22
C ASP A 412 24.61 -11.62 11.95
N SER A 413 24.55 -10.71 10.97
CA SER A 413 23.80 -10.89 9.71
C SER A 413 24.29 -12.03 8.82
N GLU A 414 25.48 -12.55 9.07
CA GLU A 414 26.12 -13.67 8.37
C GLU A 414 26.04 -14.97 9.20
N GLY A 415 25.34 -14.91 10.33
CA GLY A 415 25.13 -16.05 11.21
C GLY A 415 26.31 -16.36 12.13
N ARG A 416 27.37 -15.54 12.13
CA ARG A 416 28.54 -15.72 12.99
C ARG A 416 28.16 -15.41 14.43
N LYS A 417 28.65 -16.22 15.37
CA LYS A 417 28.32 -16.14 16.79
C LYS A 417 29.53 -15.64 17.58
N ARG A 418 29.30 -14.71 18.50
CA ARG A 418 30.29 -14.25 19.48
C ARG A 418 29.65 -14.03 20.85
N LEU A 419 30.47 -13.87 21.88
CA LEU A 419 29.99 -13.55 23.23
C LEU A 419 30.13 -12.04 23.48
N ASP A 420 29.01 -11.39 23.79
CA ASP A 420 28.92 -9.96 24.09
C ASP A 420 28.07 -9.77 25.37
N LYS A 421 28.12 -8.58 25.97
CA LYS A 421 27.10 -8.15 26.93
C LYS A 421 25.80 -7.89 26.17
N ALA A 422 24.67 -8.41 26.66
CA ALA A 422 23.39 -8.27 25.97
C ALA A 422 22.98 -6.81 25.86
N TYR A 423 22.43 -6.41 24.70
CA TYR A 423 21.94 -5.04 24.50
C TYR A 423 20.81 -4.67 25.48
N ALA A 424 20.02 -5.67 25.86
CA ALA A 424 19.03 -5.66 26.93
C ALA A 424 19.54 -5.01 28.24
N MET A 425 20.85 -5.06 28.53
CA MET A 425 21.44 -4.48 29.75
C MET A 425 21.80 -3.00 29.66
N THR A 426 21.41 -2.32 28.58
CA THR A 426 21.60 -0.87 28.45
C THR A 426 20.67 -0.10 29.39
N ASN A 427 19.38 -0.46 29.41
CA ASN A 427 18.36 0.07 30.33
C ASN A 427 17.12 -0.84 30.32
N ALA A 428 16.18 -0.62 31.25
CA ALA A 428 14.96 -1.41 31.37
C ALA A 428 14.05 -1.40 30.13
N LYS A 429 14.13 -0.38 29.27
CA LYS A 429 13.37 -0.31 28.01
C LYS A 429 13.96 -1.23 26.95
N GLU A 430 15.29 -1.26 26.80
CA GLU A 430 15.97 -2.24 25.93
C GLU A 430 15.73 -3.66 26.43
N TYR A 431 15.80 -3.87 27.75
CA TYR A 431 15.50 -5.16 28.35
C TYR A 431 14.10 -5.66 27.98
N PHE A 432 13.09 -4.78 28.06
CA PHE A 432 11.73 -5.10 27.64
C PHE A 432 11.63 -5.41 26.14
N ALA A 433 12.25 -4.60 25.28
CA ALA A 433 12.17 -4.77 23.83
C ALA A 433 12.85 -6.05 23.34
N GLU A 434 14.10 -6.29 23.76
CA GLU A 434 14.89 -7.49 23.42
C GLU A 434 14.21 -8.78 23.88
N CYS A 435 13.68 -8.78 25.12
CA CYS A 435 12.97 -9.95 25.62
C CYS A 435 11.61 -10.13 24.92
N THR A 436 10.96 -9.06 24.46
CA THR A 436 9.74 -9.15 23.64
C THR A 436 10.03 -9.82 22.30
N GLU A 437 11.16 -9.52 21.65
CA GLU A 437 11.56 -10.20 20.41
C GLU A 437 11.73 -11.71 20.62
N ALA A 438 12.47 -12.11 21.66
CA ALA A 438 12.67 -13.52 22.02
C ALA A 438 11.34 -14.21 22.34
N PHE A 439 10.44 -13.53 23.05
CA PHE A 439 9.16 -14.09 23.50
C PHE A 439 8.18 -14.40 22.37
N PHE A 440 8.09 -13.52 21.36
CA PHE A 440 7.13 -13.67 20.26
C PHE A 440 7.72 -14.22 18.96
N THR A 441 9.01 -13.95 18.71
CA THR A 441 9.67 -14.23 17.44
C THR A 441 11.06 -14.79 17.66
N ARG A 442 12.11 -14.06 17.29
CA ARG A 442 13.49 -14.43 17.50
C ARG A 442 14.36 -13.20 17.73
N ASN A 443 15.17 -13.22 18.79
CA ASN A 443 16.15 -12.17 19.10
C ASN A 443 17.52 -12.43 18.43
N ASP A 444 18.40 -11.41 18.34
CA ASP A 444 19.80 -11.54 17.89
C ASP A 444 20.81 -11.75 19.02
N PHE A 445 20.41 -11.48 20.27
CA PHE A 445 21.11 -11.90 21.49
C PHE A 445 20.39 -13.08 22.17
N PHE A 446 21.16 -13.99 22.77
CA PHE A 446 20.60 -15.03 23.63
C PHE A 446 19.97 -14.38 24.89
N PRO A 447 18.76 -14.80 25.31
CA PRO A 447 17.94 -15.87 24.76
C PRO A 447 17.34 -15.51 23.40
N PHE A 448 17.46 -16.40 22.41
CA PHE A 448 17.00 -16.16 21.05
C PHE A 448 15.53 -16.48 20.88
N THR A 449 15.00 -17.44 21.65
CA THR A 449 13.62 -17.93 21.52
C THR A 449 12.85 -17.85 22.84
N SER A 450 11.54 -18.07 22.76
CA SER A 450 10.63 -18.03 23.91
C SER A 450 10.98 -19.10 24.95
N ASP A 451 11.31 -20.31 24.52
CA ASP A 451 11.74 -21.40 25.41
C ASP A 451 13.07 -21.09 26.12
N GLU A 452 14.03 -20.52 25.38
CA GLU A 452 15.30 -20.09 25.96
C GLU A 452 15.11 -18.95 26.96
N LEU A 453 14.22 -17.99 26.66
CA LEU A 453 13.87 -16.90 27.57
C LEU A 453 13.22 -17.44 28.84
N LYS A 454 12.29 -18.40 28.72
CA LYS A 454 11.63 -19.04 29.86
C LYS A 454 12.62 -19.74 30.78
N ALA A 455 13.61 -20.41 30.21
CA ALA A 455 14.65 -21.11 30.97
C ALA A 455 15.66 -20.15 31.61
N HIS A 456 16.09 -19.12 30.88
CA HIS A 456 17.14 -18.19 31.31
C HIS A 456 16.62 -17.11 32.27
N ASP A 457 15.46 -16.56 31.97
CA ASP A 457 14.80 -15.49 32.71
C ASP A 457 13.29 -15.74 32.91
N PRO A 458 12.94 -16.71 33.78
CA PRO A 458 11.54 -17.07 34.01
C PRO A 458 10.71 -15.93 34.63
N GLU A 459 11.35 -14.98 35.34
CA GLU A 459 10.65 -13.82 35.91
C GLU A 459 10.21 -12.86 34.80
N MET A 460 11.12 -12.56 33.86
CA MET A 460 10.78 -11.73 32.70
C MET A 460 9.77 -12.40 31.78
N PHE A 461 9.91 -13.71 31.57
CA PHE A 461 8.94 -14.49 30.80
C PHE A 461 7.52 -14.36 31.37
N ALA A 462 7.36 -14.59 32.68
CA ALA A 462 6.06 -14.48 33.34
C ALA A 462 5.51 -13.04 33.31
N LEU A 463 6.39 -12.04 33.43
CA LEU A 463 6.00 -10.64 33.30
C LEU A 463 5.50 -10.33 31.89
N LEU A 464 6.16 -10.84 30.84
CA LEU A 464 5.71 -10.65 29.45
C LEU A 464 4.35 -11.30 29.20
N GLU A 465 4.09 -12.50 29.74
CA GLU A 465 2.76 -13.12 29.64
C GLU A 465 1.66 -12.20 30.20
N LYS A 466 1.94 -11.58 31.36
CA LYS A 466 1.03 -10.63 32.00
C LYS A 466 0.86 -9.36 31.18
N LEU A 467 1.95 -8.71 30.77
CA LEU A 467 1.92 -7.37 30.13
C LEU A 467 1.35 -7.39 28.72
N TRP A 468 1.59 -8.47 27.97
CA TRP A 468 1.01 -8.66 26.65
C TRP A 468 -0.37 -9.34 26.69
N GLY A 469 -0.76 -9.90 27.83
CA GLY A 469 -2.07 -10.52 28.02
C GLY A 469 -2.22 -11.84 27.26
N THR A 470 -1.16 -12.63 27.20
CA THR A 470 -1.15 -13.92 26.50
C THR A 470 -0.25 -14.92 27.19
N LYS A 471 -0.60 -16.20 27.09
CA LYS A 471 0.36 -17.29 27.32
C LYS A 471 0.84 -17.69 25.94
N VAL A 472 2.15 -17.65 25.69
CA VAL A 472 2.69 -18.04 24.37
C VAL A 472 2.23 -19.47 24.06
N PRO A 473 1.84 -19.80 22.81
CA PRO A 473 1.51 -21.16 22.41
C PRO A 473 2.62 -22.17 22.70
#